data_AF-A0A7J5Z3W9-F1
#
_entry.id   AF-A0A7J5Z3W9-F1
#
_cell.length_a   1.000
_cell.length_b   1.000
_cell.length_c   1.000
_cell.angle_alpha   90.00
_cell.angle_beta   90.00
_cell.angle_gamma   90.00
#
_symmetry.space_group_name_H-M   'P 1'
#
loop_
_entity.id
_entity.type
_entity.pdbx_description
1 polymer ?
#
loop_
_entity_poly.entity_id
_entity_poly.type
_entity_poly.pdbx_seq_one_letter_code
_entity_poly.pdbx_strand_id
1 'polypeptide(L)'
;MHHLPTPNEFSCRQGLGFLHVNARSLVPKLDVFKTWFLVAKPDIVVVSETWLKPSVTDTVIHIDGYNVFRADRKGRADSDGMSNAFNAHFKKAGHIFDEQ
;
A
#
# COMPACT_ATOMS: atom_id res chain seq x y z
N MET A 1 18.56 -16.99 -12.09
CA MET A 1 18.10 -16.21 -10.93
C MET A 1 18.02 -14.77 -11.37
N HIS A 2 16.84 -14.15 -11.42
CA HIS A 2 16.75 -12.73 -11.77
C HIS A 2 17.13 -11.91 -10.53
N HIS A 3 18.09 -10.99 -10.67
CA HIS A 3 18.44 -10.04 -9.62
C HIS A 3 17.24 -9.14 -9.36
N LEU A 4 16.64 -9.25 -8.17
CA LEU A 4 15.62 -8.31 -7.73
C LEU A 4 16.34 -7.12 -7.11
N PRO A 5 16.00 -5.88 -7.51
CA PRO A 5 16.62 -4.70 -6.95
C PRO A 5 16.33 -4.65 -5.45
N THR A 6 17.35 -4.37 -4.67
CA THR A 6 17.21 -4.02 -3.25
C THR A 6 16.40 -2.72 -3.11
N PRO A 7 15.81 -2.45 -1.94
CA PRO A 7 15.10 -1.19 -1.69
C PRO A 7 15.92 0.07 -2.03
N ASN A 8 17.23 0.05 -1.77
CA ASN A 8 18.12 1.17 -2.10
C ASN A 8 18.36 1.30 -3.61
N GLU A 9 18.56 0.21 -4.33
CA GLU A 9 18.67 0.24 -5.79
C GLU A 9 17.36 0.73 -6.43
N PHE A 10 16.22 0.32 -5.85
CA PHE A 10 14.92 0.77 -6.31
C PHE A 10 14.68 2.26 -6.06
N SER A 11 15.17 2.83 -4.96
CA SER A 11 14.97 4.26 -4.66
C SER A 11 15.80 5.19 -5.56
N CYS A 12 16.93 4.71 -6.09
CA CYS A 12 17.80 5.44 -7.03
C CYS A 12 17.40 5.27 -8.51
N ARG A 13 16.30 4.55 -8.80
CA ARG A 13 15.82 4.32 -10.16
C ARG A 13 15.56 5.64 -10.91
N GLN A 14 15.69 5.60 -12.23
CA GLN A 14 15.22 6.67 -13.11
C GLN A 14 13.80 6.33 -13.58
N GLY A 15 12.85 7.24 -13.37
CA GLY A 15 11.46 7.08 -13.79
C GLY A 15 10.48 6.58 -12.72
N LEU A 16 9.28 6.22 -13.17
CA LEU A 16 8.14 5.90 -12.30
C LEU A 16 8.27 4.52 -11.64
N GLY A 17 8.23 4.48 -10.31
CA GLY A 17 8.29 3.23 -9.54
C GLY A 17 6.97 2.79 -8.97
N PHE A 18 6.63 1.54 -9.27
CA PHE A 18 5.49 0.84 -8.71
C PHE A 18 5.95 -0.28 -7.78
N LEU A 19 5.34 -0.35 -6.61
CA LEU A 19 5.53 -1.46 -5.67
C LEU A 19 4.18 -2.12 -5.42
N HIS A 20 4.00 -3.35 -5.89
CA HIS A 20 2.82 -4.15 -5.55
C HIS A 20 3.18 -5.23 -4.54
N VAL A 21 2.40 -5.34 -3.48
CA VAL A 21 2.59 -6.34 -2.44
C VAL A 21 1.26 -6.92 -1.98
N ASN A 22 1.22 -8.23 -1.85
CA ASN A 22 0.12 -8.94 -1.23
C ASN A 22 0.40 -9.02 0.28
N ALA A 23 -0.35 -8.29 1.09
CA ALA A 23 -0.08 -8.19 2.53
C ALA A 23 -0.59 -9.39 3.32
N ARG A 24 -1.66 -10.07 2.90
CA ARG A 24 -2.39 -11.09 3.69
C ARG A 24 -2.56 -10.65 5.14
N SER A 25 -3.40 -9.64 5.37
CA SER A 25 -3.53 -8.85 6.60
C SER A 25 -2.45 -7.76 6.77
N LEU A 26 -2.86 -6.51 6.55
CA LEU A 26 -2.00 -5.31 6.56
C LEU A 26 -1.73 -4.78 7.98
N VAL A 27 -2.76 -4.69 8.83
CA VAL A 27 -2.64 -4.04 10.15
C VAL A 27 -1.48 -4.59 10.99
N PRO A 28 -1.28 -5.93 11.12
CA PRO A 28 -0.19 -6.48 11.91
C PRO A 28 1.20 -6.21 11.35
N LYS A 29 1.28 -5.78 10.07
CA LYS A 29 2.53 -5.61 9.31
C LYS A 29 2.80 -4.15 8.98
N LEU A 30 1.96 -3.22 9.44
CA LEU A 30 1.98 -1.84 9.00
C LEU A 30 3.33 -1.17 9.25
N ASP A 31 3.95 -1.41 10.42
CA ASP A 31 5.25 -0.83 10.77
C ASP A 31 6.37 -1.31 9.85
N VAL A 32 6.33 -2.59 9.46
CA VAL A 32 7.28 -3.16 8.49
C VAL A 32 7.07 -2.52 7.13
N PHE A 33 5.82 -2.39 6.67
CA PHE A 33 5.50 -1.73 5.41
C PHE A 33 5.94 -0.27 5.38
N LYS A 34 5.67 0.49 6.44
CA LYS A 34 6.13 1.88 6.59
C LYS A 34 7.65 1.98 6.45
N THR A 35 8.38 1.13 7.17
CA THR A 35 9.84 1.08 7.09
C THR A 35 10.33 0.80 5.66
N TRP A 36 9.72 -0.17 4.99
CA TRP A 36 10.06 -0.50 3.60
C TRP A 36 9.77 0.65 2.64
N PHE A 37 8.63 1.33 2.78
CA PHE A 37 8.27 2.43 1.88
C PHE A 37 9.13 3.68 2.11
N LEU A 38 9.60 3.91 3.34
CA LEU A 38 10.56 4.97 3.67
C LEU A 38 11.91 4.75 2.96
N VAL A 39 12.36 3.50 2.86
CA VAL A 39 13.64 3.15 2.21
C VAL A 39 13.48 3.10 0.68
N ALA A 40 12.50 2.34 0.19
CA ALA A 40 12.31 2.09 -1.25
C ALA A 40 11.78 3.33 -2.01
N LYS A 41 11.05 4.22 -1.33
CA LYS A 41 10.46 5.44 -1.91
C LYS A 41 9.76 5.19 -3.27
N PRO A 42 8.82 4.22 -3.34
CA PRO A 42 7.98 4.06 -4.52
C PRO A 42 7.17 5.34 -4.80
N ASP A 43 6.83 5.59 -6.05
CA ASP A 43 5.89 6.68 -6.36
C ASP A 43 4.45 6.21 -6.11
N ILE A 44 4.20 4.94 -6.42
CA ILE A 44 2.90 4.28 -6.28
C ILE A 44 3.11 2.93 -5.58
N VAL A 45 2.39 2.72 -4.48
CA VAL A 45 2.29 1.43 -3.81
C VAL A 45 0.90 0.89 -4.00
N VAL A 46 0.80 -0.39 -4.32
CA VAL A 46 -0.45 -1.15 -4.34
C VAL A 46 -0.33 -2.27 -3.32
N VAL A 47 -1.22 -2.30 -2.34
CA VAL A 47 -1.26 -3.35 -1.33
C VAL A 47 -2.55 -4.13 -1.48
N SER A 48 -2.49 -5.41 -1.82
CA SER A 48 -3.64 -6.30 -1.96
C SER A 48 -3.81 -7.22 -0.74
N GLU A 49 -5.00 -7.83 -0.61
CA GLU A 49 -5.36 -8.74 0.50
C GLU A 49 -5.07 -8.16 1.89
N THR A 50 -5.36 -6.88 2.08
CA THR A 50 -5.06 -6.17 3.33
C THR A 50 -5.91 -6.60 4.52
N TRP A 51 -7.08 -7.21 4.27
CA TRP A 51 -8.02 -7.70 5.30
C TRP A 51 -8.33 -6.66 6.40
N LEU A 52 -8.45 -5.39 6.01
CA LEU A 52 -8.86 -4.32 6.91
C LEU A 52 -10.27 -4.57 7.45
N LYS A 53 -10.62 -3.97 8.58
CA LYS A 53 -12.01 -3.94 9.03
C LYS A 53 -12.61 -2.60 8.63
N PRO A 54 -13.93 -2.49 8.40
CA PRO A 54 -14.58 -1.20 8.21
C PRO A 54 -14.30 -0.19 9.33
N SER A 55 -14.00 -0.69 10.55
CA SER A 55 -13.62 0.13 11.69
C SER A 55 -12.19 0.70 11.64
N VAL A 56 -11.33 0.22 10.73
CA VAL A 56 -9.99 0.76 10.55
C VAL A 56 -10.09 2.00 9.67
N THR A 57 -9.73 3.14 10.25
CA THR A 57 -9.74 4.43 9.56
C THR A 57 -8.47 4.64 8.75
N ASP A 58 -8.53 5.55 7.78
CA ASP A 58 -7.39 5.87 6.92
C ASP A 58 -6.24 6.49 7.70
N THR A 59 -6.53 7.13 8.84
CA THR A 59 -5.54 7.61 9.80
C THR A 59 -4.67 6.48 10.36
N VAL A 60 -5.24 5.30 10.62
CA VAL A 60 -4.49 4.15 11.14
C VAL A 60 -3.47 3.66 10.13
N ILE A 61 -3.87 3.60 8.86
CA ILE A 61 -3.02 3.13 7.76
C ILE A 61 -2.25 4.26 7.06
N HIS A 62 -2.25 5.47 7.63
CA HIS A 62 -1.58 6.62 7.04
C HIS A 62 -0.06 6.41 6.95
N ILE A 63 0.52 6.88 5.85
CA ILE A 63 1.95 6.83 5.58
C ILE A 63 2.38 8.23 5.11
N ASP A 64 3.35 8.80 5.82
CA ASP A 64 3.83 10.15 5.56
C ASP A 64 4.31 10.31 4.12
N GLY A 65 3.86 11.39 3.48
CA GLY A 65 4.19 11.68 2.09
C GLY A 65 3.40 10.86 1.07
N TYR A 66 2.40 10.08 1.47
CA TYR A 66 1.48 9.38 0.56
C TYR A 66 0.01 9.70 0.86
N ASN A 67 -0.76 9.86 -0.20
CA ASN A 67 -2.21 9.85 -0.18
C ASN A 67 -2.71 8.41 -0.22
N VAL A 68 -3.69 8.09 0.62
CA VAL A 68 -4.28 6.75 0.74
C VAL A 68 -5.57 6.70 -0.06
N PHE A 69 -5.67 5.74 -0.99
CA PHE A 69 -6.90 5.44 -1.72
C PHE A 69 -7.31 3.99 -1.45
N ARG A 70 -8.54 3.82 -0.98
CA ARG A 70 -9.10 2.50 -0.67
C ARG A 70 -10.19 2.12 -1.66
N ALA A 71 -10.10 0.90 -2.17
CA ALA A 71 -11.18 0.26 -2.88
C ALA A 71 -11.79 -0.83 -1.99
N ASP A 72 -12.82 -0.46 -1.23
CA ASP A 72 -13.53 -1.38 -0.34
C ASP A 72 -14.49 -2.28 -1.15
N ARG A 73 -14.39 -3.60 -0.98
CA ARG A 73 -15.30 -4.54 -1.65
C ARG A 73 -16.71 -4.40 -1.07
N LYS A 74 -17.69 -4.06 -1.91
CA LYS A 74 -19.12 -4.10 -1.56
C LYS A 74 -19.65 -5.52 -1.75
N GLY A 75 -19.50 -6.43 -0.78
CA GLY A 75 -20.24 -7.70 -0.83
C GLY A 75 -19.67 -8.88 -0.03
N ARG A 76 -20.63 -9.61 0.58
CA ARG A 76 -20.60 -10.82 1.44
C ARG A 76 -19.51 -10.85 2.52
N ALA A 77 -19.99 -10.68 3.76
CA ALA A 77 -19.32 -11.24 4.92
C ALA A 77 -19.32 -12.75 4.76
N ASP A 78 -18.18 -13.30 4.32
CA ASP A 78 -17.94 -14.72 4.45
C ASP A 78 -17.91 -15.04 5.96
N SER A 79 -18.40 -16.22 6.31
CA SER A 79 -18.99 -16.66 7.59
C SER A 79 -18.18 -16.49 8.89
N ASP A 80 -17.00 -15.87 8.87
CA ASP A 80 -16.14 -15.65 10.03
C ASP A 80 -16.00 -14.17 10.43
N GLY A 81 -16.82 -13.27 9.89
CA GLY A 81 -16.79 -11.83 10.22
C GLY A 81 -15.52 -11.11 9.76
N MET A 82 -14.71 -11.74 8.91
CA MET A 82 -13.48 -11.22 8.36
C MET A 82 -13.68 -10.82 6.88
N SER A 83 -14.61 -9.90 6.63
CA SER A 83 -14.88 -9.44 5.27
C SER A 83 -13.93 -8.33 4.87
N ASN A 84 -13.08 -8.61 3.87
CA ASN A 84 -12.79 -7.80 2.67
C ASN A 84 -11.29 -7.86 2.34
N ALA A 85 -10.93 -8.37 1.16
CA ALA A 85 -9.63 -8.06 0.57
C ALA A 85 -9.71 -6.60 0.09
N PHE A 86 -8.93 -5.70 0.67
CA PHE A 86 -8.85 -4.32 0.19
C PHE A 86 -7.58 -4.16 -0.62
N ASN A 87 -7.68 -3.30 -1.63
CA ASN A 87 -6.51 -2.72 -2.23
C ASN A 87 -6.29 -1.34 -1.58
N ALA A 88 -5.17 -1.19 -0.87
CA ALA A 88 -4.70 0.13 -0.43
C ALA A 88 -3.69 0.64 -1.45
N HIS A 89 -4.02 1.75 -2.10
CA HIS A 89 -3.11 2.42 -3.01
C HIS A 89 -2.53 3.62 -2.29
N PHE A 90 -1.20 3.69 -2.24
CA PHE A 90 -0.49 4.83 -1.71
C PHE A 90 0.17 5.56 -2.87
N LYS A 91 -0.16 6.84 -3.04
CA LYS A 91 0.45 7.69 -4.07
C LYS A 91 1.23 8.80 -3.40
N LYS A 92 2.50 8.97 -3.78
CA LYS A 92 3.33 10.03 -3.22
C LYS A 92 2.70 11.41 -3.46
N ALA A 93 2.61 12.24 -2.42
CA ALA A 93 2.05 13.58 -2.50
C ALA A 93 2.94 14.47 -3.40
N GLY A 94 2.33 15.18 -4.35
CA GLY A 94 3.03 16.11 -5.26
C GLY A 94 3.79 15.48 -6.43
N HIS A 95 3.61 14.18 -6.72
CA HIS A 95 4.23 13.53 -7.89
C HIS A 95 3.19 13.07 -8.93
N ILE A 96 3.39 13.57 -10.16
CA ILE A 96 2.88 13.14 -11.48
C ILE A 96 1.41 13.41 -11.83
N PHE A 97 0.45 13.48 -10.90
CA PHE A 97 -0.90 13.98 -11.26
C PHE A 97 -1.55 14.67 -10.06
N ASP A 98 -1.41 15.99 -9.95
CA ASP A 98 -2.43 16.77 -9.24
C ASP A 98 -3.64 16.82 -10.18
N GLU A 99 -4.80 16.37 -9.70
CA GLU A 99 -6.04 16.41 -10.47
C GLU A 99 -6.32 17.85 -10.93
N GLN A 100 -6.51 18.04 -12.24
CA GLN A 100 -7.20 19.21 -12.78
C GLN A 100 -8.71 19.06 -12.60
#